data_AF-A0A7C5D5E1-F1
#
_entry.id   AF-A0A7C5D5E1-F1
#
_cell.length_a   1.000
_cell.length_b   1.000
_cell.length_c   1.000
_cell.angle_alpha   90.00
_cell.angle_beta   90.00
_cell.angle_gamma   90.00
#
_symmetry.space_group_name_H-M   'P 1'
#
loop_
_entity.id
_entity.type
_entity.pdbx_description
1 polymer ?
#
loop_
_entity_poly.entity_id
_entity_poly.type
_entity_poly.pdbx_seq_one_letter_code
_entity_poly.pdbx_strand_id
1 'polypeptide(L)'
;SIIKSSIVLSDGVNSAANAKRIPGAIIRYCFTVDNTGIGNADNATVNDSLTGTGKDNLTYVKSGSVVQDIATACDCAALNTTNGSISGTNVTINMGTLTGTNATSTSRGCAYIEMTIQ
;
A
#
# COMPACT_ATOMS: atom_id res chain seq x y z
N SER A 1 -2.14 -9.91 -10.50
CA SER A 1 -3.09 -8.77 -10.58
C SER A 1 -2.64 -7.68 -9.61
N ILE A 2 -3.16 -6.46 -9.74
CA ILE A 2 -2.98 -5.40 -8.75
C ILE A 2 -4.30 -4.70 -8.47
N ILE A 3 -4.59 -4.45 -7.20
CA ILE A 3 -5.78 -3.72 -6.74
C ILE A 3 -5.31 -2.58 -5.85
N LYS A 4 -5.86 -1.37 -6.08
CA LYS A 4 -5.63 -0.20 -5.23
C LYS A 4 -6.93 0.19 -4.54
N SER A 5 -6.88 0.37 -3.22
CA SER A 5 -7.98 0.92 -2.42
C SER A 5 -7.45 2.00 -1.49
N SER A 6 -8.33 2.61 -0.70
CA SER A 6 -7.89 3.59 0.29
C SER A 6 -8.85 3.69 1.47
N ILE A 7 -8.28 3.98 2.63
CA ILE A 7 -8.98 4.15 3.91
C ILE A 7 -8.48 5.42 4.59
N VAL A 8 -9.31 6.03 5.43
CA VAL A 8 -8.88 7.13 6.30
C VAL A 8 -8.55 6.53 7.66
N LEU A 9 -7.32 6.69 8.12
CA LEU A 9 -6.88 6.17 9.42
C LEU A 9 -7.28 7.11 10.57
N SER A 10 -7.19 8.41 10.34
CA SER A 10 -7.55 9.44 11.31
C SER A 10 -7.81 10.77 10.60
N ASP A 11 -8.62 11.63 11.20
CA ASP A 11 -8.92 12.98 10.69
C ASP A 11 -8.74 14.08 11.76
N GLY A 12 -8.20 13.74 12.92
CA GLY A 12 -7.98 14.65 14.05
C GLY A 12 -9.25 15.17 14.73
N VAL A 13 -10.45 14.86 14.20
CA VAL A 13 -11.73 15.44 14.66
C VAL A 13 -12.72 14.35 15.07
N ASN A 14 -12.92 13.33 14.24
CA ASN A 14 -13.89 12.25 14.43
C ASN A 14 -13.24 10.93 14.93
N SER A 15 -11.98 10.98 15.38
CA SER A 15 -11.18 9.80 15.77
C SER A 15 -11.13 8.72 14.66
N ALA A 16 -10.54 7.55 14.94
CA ALA A 16 -10.46 6.47 13.93
C ALA A 16 -11.82 5.84 13.57
N ALA A 17 -12.85 6.00 14.41
CA ALA A 17 -14.13 5.31 14.23
C ALA A 17 -15.00 5.91 13.10
N ASN A 18 -14.92 7.22 12.86
CA ASN A 18 -15.71 7.92 11.84
C ASN A 18 -14.86 8.95 11.09
N ALA A 19 -13.61 8.61 10.81
CA ALA A 19 -12.66 9.51 10.17
C ALA A 19 -13.10 9.96 8.77
N LYS A 20 -13.01 11.26 8.50
CA LYS A 20 -13.39 11.88 7.22
C LYS A 20 -12.16 12.27 6.40
N ARG A 21 -12.33 12.35 5.07
CA ARG A 21 -11.32 12.94 4.17
C ARG A 21 -11.40 14.46 4.21
N ILE A 22 -10.80 15.06 5.23
CA ILE A 22 -10.68 16.50 5.42
C ILE A 22 -9.21 16.89 5.58
N PRO A 23 -8.85 18.17 5.37
CA PRO A 23 -7.51 18.67 5.70
C PRO A 23 -7.06 18.22 7.10
N GLY A 24 -5.82 17.77 7.20
CA GLY A 24 -5.22 17.16 8.39
C GLY A 24 -5.40 15.64 8.52
N ALA A 25 -6.26 15.01 7.70
CA ALA A 25 -6.50 13.57 7.78
C ALA A 25 -5.36 12.73 7.19
N ILE A 26 -5.09 11.59 7.83
CA ILE A 26 -4.16 10.56 7.34
C ILE A 26 -4.95 9.56 6.50
N ILE A 27 -4.72 9.56 5.19
CA ILE A 27 -5.22 8.55 4.26
C ILE A 27 -4.15 7.47 4.10
N ARG A 28 -4.56 6.21 4.14
CA ARG A 28 -3.74 5.09 3.69
C ARG A 28 -4.28 4.54 2.37
N TYR A 29 -3.45 4.55 1.34
CA TYR A 29 -3.70 3.85 0.09
C TYR A 29 -3.10 2.45 0.18
N CYS A 30 -3.91 1.46 -0.16
CA CYS A 30 -3.60 0.05 -0.03
C CYS A 30 -3.39 -0.55 -1.40
N PHE A 31 -2.40 -1.41 -1.54
CA PHE A 31 -2.12 -2.15 -2.75
C PHE A 31 -2.11 -3.64 -2.42
N THR A 32 -2.86 -4.40 -3.20
CA THR A 32 -2.86 -5.86 -3.15
C THR A 32 -2.32 -6.36 -4.48
N VAL A 33 -1.23 -7.12 -4.44
CA VAL A 33 -0.52 -7.62 -5.61
C VAL A 33 -0.47 -9.14 -5.54
N ASP A 34 -1.13 -9.80 -6.49
CA ASP A 34 -1.16 -11.27 -6.54
C ASP A 34 -0.29 -11.76 -7.69
N ASN A 35 0.65 -12.65 -7.40
CA ASN A 35 1.32 -13.42 -8.45
C ASN A 35 0.48 -14.67 -8.76
N THR A 36 -0.23 -14.64 -9.89
CA THR A 36 -1.08 -15.74 -10.37
C THR A 36 -0.34 -16.69 -11.32
N GLY A 37 0.94 -16.42 -11.61
CA GLY A 37 1.77 -17.24 -12.46
C GLY A 37 2.43 -18.40 -11.71
N ILE A 38 2.92 -19.38 -12.46
CA ILE A 38 3.64 -20.54 -11.90
C ILE A 38 5.09 -20.22 -11.50
N GLY A 39 5.67 -19.15 -12.06
CA GLY A 39 7.03 -18.70 -11.76
C GLY A 39 7.07 -17.63 -10.68
N ASN A 40 8.22 -17.49 -10.02
CA ASN A 40 8.44 -16.42 -9.07
C ASN A 40 8.44 -15.06 -9.77
N ALA A 41 7.81 -14.07 -9.14
CA ALA A 41 7.98 -12.67 -9.48
C ALA A 41 8.98 -12.07 -8.48
N ASP A 42 10.25 -12.07 -8.88
CA ASP A 42 11.34 -11.52 -8.10
C ASP A 42 11.39 -9.99 -8.22
N ASN A 43 11.85 -9.33 -7.17
CA ASN A 43 11.96 -7.87 -7.09
C ASN A 43 10.65 -7.15 -7.47
N ALA A 44 9.51 -7.67 -7.01
CA ALA A 44 8.22 -7.03 -7.24
C ALA A 44 8.20 -5.65 -6.57
N THR A 45 7.94 -4.60 -7.36
CA THR A 45 7.88 -3.21 -6.88
C THR A 45 6.54 -2.57 -7.19
N VAL A 46 6.00 -1.84 -6.21
CA VAL A 46 4.86 -0.93 -6.40
C VAL A 46 5.40 0.48 -6.55
N ASN A 47 5.07 1.13 -7.68
CA ASN A 47 5.43 2.51 -7.94
C ASN A 47 4.15 3.35 -8.06
N ASP A 48 4.04 4.40 -7.26
CA ASP A 48 2.89 5.30 -7.27
C ASP A 48 3.34 6.76 -7.35
N SER A 49 2.89 7.48 -8.39
CA SER A 49 3.12 8.92 -8.48
C SER A 49 2.08 9.68 -7.67
N LEU A 50 2.57 10.57 -6.80
CA LEU A 50 1.76 11.50 -6.02
C LEU A 50 1.38 12.77 -6.80
N THR A 51 1.68 12.84 -8.10
CA THR A 51 1.22 13.95 -8.96
C THR A 51 -0.08 13.62 -9.67
N GLY A 52 -0.86 14.68 -9.97
CA GLY A 52 -2.08 14.62 -10.76
C GLY A 52 -3.31 15.13 -10.04
N THR A 53 -4.41 15.30 -10.78
CA THR A 53 -5.66 15.89 -10.30
C THR A 53 -6.15 15.19 -9.02
N GLY A 54 -6.33 15.97 -7.96
CA GLY A 54 -6.78 15.47 -6.65
C GLY A 54 -5.67 14.93 -5.73
N LYS A 55 -4.40 15.06 -6.12
CA LYS A 55 -3.24 14.66 -5.28
C LYS A 55 -2.34 15.83 -4.86
N ASP A 56 -2.60 17.04 -5.37
CA ASP A 56 -1.75 18.22 -5.11
C ASP A 56 -1.75 18.65 -3.64
N ASN A 57 -2.76 18.22 -2.87
CA ASN A 57 -2.86 18.48 -1.42
C ASN A 57 -2.48 17.24 -0.58
N LEU A 58 -1.66 16.32 -1.10
CA LEU A 58 -1.21 15.15 -0.34
C LEU A 58 0.27 15.26 0.02
N THR A 59 0.60 15.00 1.28
CA THR A 59 1.98 14.92 1.75
C THR A 59 2.30 13.51 2.20
N TYR A 60 3.37 12.93 1.66
CA TYR A 60 3.85 11.60 2.03
C TYR A 60 4.23 11.53 3.52
N VAL A 61 3.79 10.47 4.20
CA VAL A 61 4.15 10.18 5.59
C VAL A 61 5.11 8.99 5.65
N LYS A 62 4.65 7.82 5.20
CA LYS A 62 5.44 6.59 5.16
C LYS A 62 4.80 5.57 4.21
N SER A 63 5.54 4.53 3.88
CA SER A 63 5.05 3.42 3.07
C SER A 63 5.77 2.13 3.45
N GLY A 64 5.13 1.00 3.16
CA GLY A 64 5.72 -0.28 3.39
C GLY A 64 4.94 -1.43 2.76
N SER A 65 5.50 -2.64 2.87
CA SER A 65 4.93 -3.86 2.33
C SER A 65 5.16 -5.07 3.23
N VAL A 66 4.35 -6.10 3.01
CA VAL A 66 4.54 -7.45 3.53
C VAL A 66 4.15 -8.46 2.45
N VAL A 67 4.82 -9.61 2.43
CA VAL A 67 4.40 -10.76 1.63
C VAL A 67 3.70 -11.75 2.56
N GLN A 68 2.54 -12.22 2.12
CA GLN A 68 1.69 -13.15 2.87
C GLN A 68 1.08 -14.18 1.92
N ASP A 69 0.38 -15.17 2.45
CA ASP A 69 -0.34 -16.16 1.65
C ASP A 69 -1.54 -15.52 0.92
N ILE A 70 -1.85 -15.95 -0.31
CA ILE A 70 -3.00 -15.45 -1.07
C ILE A 70 -4.33 -15.72 -0.36
N ALA A 71 -4.44 -16.77 0.46
CA ALA A 71 -5.63 -17.07 1.24
C ALA A 71 -5.89 -16.01 2.33
N THR A 72 -4.86 -15.30 2.77
CA THR A 72 -4.97 -14.25 3.79
C THR A 72 -5.20 -12.90 3.13
N ALA A 73 -6.34 -12.27 3.40
CA ALA A 73 -6.64 -10.91 2.95
C ALA A 73 -5.59 -9.91 3.44
N CYS A 74 -5.26 -8.90 2.62
CA CYS A 74 -4.44 -7.80 3.06
C CYS A 74 -5.19 -7.00 4.13
N ASP A 75 -4.74 -7.08 5.39
CA ASP A 75 -5.21 -6.17 6.43
C ASP A 75 -4.46 -4.84 6.29
N CYS A 76 -4.99 -3.98 5.41
CA CYS A 76 -4.36 -2.71 5.11
C CYS A 76 -4.25 -1.80 6.33
N ALA A 77 -5.15 -1.88 7.31
CA ALA A 77 -5.08 -1.02 8.49
C ALA A 77 -3.98 -1.49 9.47
N ALA A 78 -3.73 -2.80 9.55
CA ALA A 78 -2.76 -3.37 10.47
C ALA A 78 -1.30 -3.38 9.95
N LEU A 79 -1.05 -3.08 8.66
CA LEU A 79 0.32 -3.02 8.14
C LEU A 79 1.16 -1.99 8.90
N ASN A 80 2.33 -2.41 9.36
CA ASN A 80 3.24 -1.60 10.18
C ASN A 80 4.70 -1.63 9.69
N THR A 81 5.01 -2.41 8.66
CA THR A 81 6.33 -2.44 8.04
C THR A 81 6.64 -1.10 7.39
N THR A 82 7.92 -0.71 7.38
CA THR A 82 8.39 0.52 6.71
C THR A 82 9.60 0.17 5.87
N ASN A 83 9.37 -0.08 4.58
CA ASN A 83 10.40 -0.46 3.60
C ASN A 83 10.20 0.22 2.24
N GLY A 84 9.26 1.15 2.13
CA GLY A 84 9.11 2.00 0.95
C GLY A 84 9.86 3.33 1.08
N SER A 85 10.05 3.99 -0.05
CA SER A 85 10.74 5.27 -0.14
C SER A 85 10.02 6.22 -1.10
N ILE A 86 10.27 7.52 -0.97
CA ILE A 86 9.81 8.53 -1.92
C ILE A 86 11.03 9.23 -2.53
N SER A 87 11.00 9.46 -3.84
CA SER A 87 11.98 10.26 -4.57
C SER A 87 11.24 11.30 -5.43
N GLY A 88 11.37 12.57 -5.06
CA GLY A 88 10.52 13.64 -5.59
C GLY A 88 9.07 13.35 -5.21
N THR A 89 8.24 13.03 -6.21
CA THR A 89 6.81 12.70 -6.04
C THR A 89 6.49 11.24 -6.30
N ASN A 90 7.49 10.39 -6.58
CA ASN A 90 7.28 8.98 -6.85
C ASN A 90 7.59 8.14 -5.61
N VAL A 91 6.59 7.41 -5.13
CA VAL A 91 6.74 6.43 -4.05
C VAL A 91 7.06 5.08 -4.65
N THR A 92 8.08 4.41 -4.14
CA THR A 92 8.52 3.08 -4.55
C THR A 92 8.55 2.16 -3.35
N ILE A 93 7.90 1.01 -3.46
CA ILE A 93 7.83 0.00 -2.40
C ILE A 93 8.30 -1.33 -2.98
N ASN A 94 9.39 -1.87 -2.44
CA ASN A 94 9.86 -3.20 -2.81
C ASN A 94 9.15 -4.25 -1.94
N MET A 95 8.60 -5.28 -2.58
CA MET A 95 7.87 -6.36 -1.93
C MET A 95 8.69 -7.65 -1.85
N GLY A 96 9.87 -7.69 -2.47
CA GLY A 96 10.70 -8.89 -2.57
C GLY A 96 10.15 -9.86 -3.62
N THR A 97 10.18 -11.14 -3.30
CA THR A 97 9.73 -12.21 -4.19
C THR A 97 8.31 -12.63 -3.87
N LEU A 98 7.46 -12.65 -4.90
CA LEU A 98 6.16 -13.30 -4.86
C LEU A 98 6.27 -14.67 -5.55
N THR A 99 6.28 -15.75 -4.77
CA THR A 99 6.30 -17.14 -5.26
C THR A 99 5.08 -17.49 -6.11
N GLY A 100 5.34 -18.25 -7.18
CA GLY A 100 4.32 -18.80 -8.09
C GLY A 100 3.91 -20.24 -7.75
N THR A 101 2.85 -20.70 -8.41
CA THR A 101 2.06 -21.91 -8.11
C THR A 101 2.75 -23.28 -8.24
N ASN A 102 4.08 -23.35 -8.44
CA ASN A 102 4.83 -24.62 -8.37
C ASN A 102 5.43 -24.92 -6.99
N ALA A 103 5.43 -23.94 -6.08
CA ALA A 103 5.70 -24.16 -4.67
C ALA A 103 4.37 -24.09 -3.91
N THR A 104 4.20 -24.93 -2.90
CA THR A 104 3.00 -25.14 -2.05
C THR A 104 2.51 -23.91 -1.27
N SER A 105 2.85 -22.69 -1.68
CA SER A 105 2.42 -21.43 -1.06
C SER A 105 2.27 -20.36 -2.15
N THR A 106 1.01 -20.04 -2.46
CA THR A 106 0.63 -18.87 -3.25
C THR A 106 0.96 -17.61 -2.46
N SER A 107 1.65 -16.65 -3.09
CA SER A 107 2.04 -15.42 -2.40
C SER A 107 1.27 -14.20 -2.88
N ARG A 108 0.99 -13.32 -1.91
CA ARG A 108 0.31 -12.04 -2.06
C ARG A 108 1.16 -10.96 -1.41
N GLY A 109 1.42 -9.93 -2.19
CA GLY A 109 2.01 -8.72 -1.70
C GLY A 109 0.93 -7.77 -1.18
N CYS A 110 1.09 -7.28 0.03
CA CYS A 110 0.31 -6.16 0.56
C CYS A 110 1.22 -4.97 0.76
N ALA A 111 0.94 -3.84 0.13
CA ALA A 111 1.68 -2.60 0.32
C ALA A 111 0.75 -1.44 0.71
N TYR A 112 1.31 -0.41 1.33
CA TYR A 112 0.57 0.79 1.69
C TYR A 112 1.40 2.06 1.50
N ILE A 113 0.70 3.17 1.26
CA ILE A 113 1.24 4.54 1.29
C ILE A 113 0.34 5.35 2.20
N GLU A 114 0.90 5.93 3.25
CA GLU A 114 0.25 6.93 4.08
C GLU A 114 0.56 8.33 3.60
N MET A 115 -0.50 9.15 3.56
CA MET A 115 -0.42 10.56 3.21
C MET A 115 -1.32 11.39 4.11
N THR A 116 -0.89 12.62 4.38
CA THR A 116 -1.70 13.64 5.05
C THR A 116 -2.33 14.54 3.99
N ILE A 117 -3.63 14.85 4.16
CA ILE A 117 -4.31 15.89 3.37
C ILE A 117 -3.90 17.26 3.91
N GLN A 118 -3.45 18.15 3.03
CA GLN A 118 -3.17 19.56 3.32
C GLN A 118 -4.45 20.41 3.18
#